data_AF-A0A7Y7URE6-F1
#
_entry.id   AF-A0A7Y7URE6-F1
#
_cell.length_a   1.000
_cell.length_b   1.000
_cell.length_c   1.000
_cell.angle_alpha   90.00
_cell.angle_beta   90.00
_cell.angle_gamma   90.00
#
_symmetry.space_group_name_H-M   'P 1'
#
loop_
_entity.id
_entity.type
_entity.pdbx_description
1 polymer ?
#
loop_
_entity_poly.entity_id
_entity_poly.type
_entity_poly.pdbx_seq_one_letter_code
_entity_poly.pdbx_strand_id
1 'polypeptide(L)'
;MVPWSCRPTHRLVDDRPGGKETTCQRGRTGRRVIGKQRIVIYDIVSQAPYSAASLGDASVGIGGAENTVIHIATGLAKVHDVTVLQSARQGGDRIEDGGVTWASTEDAEGPVTAADVIILQRKSQPLVRLARWNRRARYIVWMHDWQPVEDRSVRGGRWKRGLKAEARSLVARALGVQWIGVSRAHVGNIRAFLAADRLTSSAREAGRVGFIYNPVVIGAAPADTAYDRNRLVFFSAAWKGLDLVLKAFAAVRSAMPDMELRVASPAYDLGEGQRQEGVVMLGPLAQDRVFAEVQQALCVFYPADRVPETFGLVFAESHALGTPVLAHDFGAATELLGPDERMDVTDTQAVVERVRAWRNGGRPKVKAHDACDLNPVVDQWLALIAAGPKAPPPGR
;
A
#
# COMPACT_ATOMS: atom_id res chain seq x y z
N MET A 1 -1.51 -56.31 11.51
CA MET A 1 -2.43 -57.16 12.29
C MET A 1 -3.62 -56.30 12.72
N VAL A 2 -4.60 -56.19 11.84
CA VAL A 2 -6.00 -55.76 12.07
C VAL A 2 -6.82 -57.06 11.81
N PRO A 3 -8.12 -57.25 12.14
CA PRO A 3 -9.11 -56.36 12.77
C PRO A 3 -10.08 -57.06 13.77
N TRP A 4 -10.89 -56.26 14.48
CA TRP A 4 -12.18 -56.68 15.07
C TRP A 4 -13.25 -55.75 14.45
N SER A 5 -13.98 -56.15 13.40
CA SER A 5 -15.09 -57.11 13.28
C SER A 5 -16.44 -56.54 13.73
N CYS A 6 -17.28 -56.24 12.73
CA CYS A 6 -18.71 -56.03 12.83
C CYS A 6 -19.45 -57.33 13.20
N ARG A 7 -20.57 -57.24 13.93
CA ARG A 7 -21.80 -57.99 13.60
C ARG A 7 -23.08 -57.20 13.90
N PRO A 8 -24.11 -57.31 13.05
CA PRO A 8 -25.42 -56.68 13.18
C PRO A 8 -26.44 -57.65 13.82
N THR A 9 -27.61 -57.16 14.25
CA THR A 9 -28.84 -57.97 14.23
C THR A 9 -30.13 -57.13 14.32
N HIS A 10 -31.04 -57.50 13.41
CA HIS A 10 -32.50 -57.47 13.41
C HIS A 10 -33.33 -56.18 13.26
N ARG A 11 -34.04 -56.21 12.12
CA ARG A 11 -35.25 -55.47 11.71
C ARG A 11 -36.36 -55.52 12.74
N LEU A 12 -37.11 -54.42 12.85
CA LEU A 12 -38.56 -54.45 12.93
C LEU A 12 -39.12 -53.46 11.91
N VAL A 13 -40.00 -53.99 11.07
CA VAL A 13 -40.84 -53.30 10.09
C VAL A 13 -42.02 -52.73 10.88
N ASP A 14 -42.37 -51.47 10.64
CA ASP A 14 -43.74 -51.03 10.84
C ASP A 14 -44.14 -50.00 9.78
N ASP A 15 -45.19 -50.35 9.05
CA ASP A 15 -45.85 -49.57 8.02
C ASP A 15 -46.88 -48.64 8.68
N ARG A 16 -46.81 -47.33 8.40
CA ARG A 16 -48.00 -46.57 7.96
C ARG A 16 -47.67 -45.14 7.49
N PRO A 17 -48.51 -44.56 6.60
CA PRO A 17 -48.14 -43.46 5.71
C PRO A 17 -48.64 -42.09 6.20
N GLY A 18 -48.00 -41.04 5.67
CA GLY A 18 -48.67 -39.78 5.41
C GLY A 18 -48.08 -38.55 6.10
N GLY A 19 -47.55 -37.64 5.28
CA GLY A 19 -47.75 -36.21 5.54
C GLY A 19 -46.50 -35.34 5.67
N LYS A 20 -46.23 -34.63 4.57
CA LYS A 20 -45.55 -33.32 4.48
C LYS A 20 -44.03 -33.32 4.59
N GLU A 21 -43.40 -33.55 3.44
CA GLU A 21 -42.07 -33.01 3.13
C GLU A 21 -42.12 -31.47 3.14
N THR A 22 -41.67 -30.88 4.25
CA THR A 22 -41.16 -29.51 4.23
C THR A 22 -39.83 -29.51 3.49
N THR A 23 -39.89 -29.17 2.21
CA THR A 23 -38.71 -28.94 1.38
C THR A 23 -37.98 -27.71 1.93
N CYS A 24 -36.94 -27.98 2.72
CA CYS A 24 -35.98 -26.97 3.16
C CYS A 24 -35.22 -26.50 1.91
N GLN A 25 -35.69 -25.40 1.31
CA GLN A 25 -34.96 -24.67 0.29
C GLN A 25 -33.66 -24.17 0.91
N ARG A 26 -32.58 -24.94 0.74
CA ARG A 26 -31.22 -24.44 0.94
C ARG A 26 -31.04 -23.25 0.00
N GLY A 27 -31.05 -22.05 0.58
CA GLY A 27 -30.69 -20.83 -0.10
C GLY A 27 -29.30 -20.98 -0.71
N ARG A 28 -29.26 -21.21 -2.02
CA ARG A 28 -28.07 -20.95 -2.82
C ARG A 28 -27.78 -19.46 -2.65
N THR A 29 -26.75 -19.14 -1.87
CA THR A 29 -26.06 -17.85 -1.96
C THR A 29 -25.46 -17.77 -3.36
N GLY A 30 -26.27 -17.37 -4.33
CA GLY A 30 -25.80 -17.07 -5.67
C GLY A 30 -24.77 -15.97 -5.56
N ARG A 31 -23.48 -16.30 -5.69
CA ARG A 31 -22.47 -15.33 -6.13
C ARG A 31 -23.02 -14.76 -7.42
N ARG A 32 -23.48 -13.51 -7.38
CA ARG A 32 -23.79 -12.75 -8.58
C ARG A 32 -22.50 -12.77 -9.41
N VAL A 33 -22.51 -13.46 -10.54
CA VAL A 33 -21.39 -13.39 -11.49
C VAL A 33 -21.40 -11.95 -11.98
N ILE A 34 -20.47 -11.16 -11.46
CA ILE A 34 -20.33 -9.77 -11.89
C ILE A 34 -19.67 -9.85 -13.25
N GLY A 35 -20.39 -9.36 -14.27
CA GLY A 35 -19.85 -9.29 -15.63
C GLY A 35 -18.58 -8.44 -15.68
N LYS A 36 -17.84 -8.54 -16.78
CA LYS A 36 -16.66 -7.71 -17.04
C LYS A 36 -17.03 -6.22 -16.85
N GLN A 37 -16.28 -5.51 -16.01
CA GLN A 37 -16.50 -4.08 -15.73
C GLN A 37 -15.40 -3.25 -16.41
N ARG A 38 -15.72 -1.99 -16.73
CA ARG A 38 -14.78 -0.98 -17.19
C ARG A 38 -14.28 -0.18 -16.00
N ILE A 39 -12.98 -0.30 -15.70
CA ILE A 39 -12.32 0.33 -14.57
C ILE A 39 -11.35 1.39 -15.08
N VAL A 40 -11.47 2.59 -14.55
CA VAL A 40 -10.51 3.67 -14.78
C VAL A 40 -9.73 3.94 -13.49
N ILE A 41 -8.40 3.83 -13.54
CA ILE A 41 -7.51 4.35 -12.51
C ILE A 41 -7.00 5.71 -13.00
N TYR A 42 -7.19 6.76 -12.20
CA TYR A 42 -6.92 8.14 -12.57
C TYR A 42 -5.80 8.71 -11.70
N ASP A 43 -4.61 8.88 -12.28
CA ASP A 43 -3.40 9.36 -11.62
C ASP A 43 -2.97 10.74 -12.16
N ILE A 44 -3.16 11.77 -11.33
CA ILE A 44 -2.81 13.16 -11.67
C ILE A 44 -1.48 13.63 -11.10
N VAL A 45 -0.73 12.73 -10.46
CA VAL A 45 0.55 13.04 -9.82
C VAL A 45 1.66 12.10 -10.26
N SER A 46 1.44 11.32 -11.32
CA SER A 46 2.47 10.51 -11.96
C SER A 46 3.62 11.42 -12.37
N GLN A 47 4.84 11.08 -11.96
CA GLN A 47 6.06 11.85 -12.28
C GLN A 47 6.61 11.51 -13.68
N ALA A 48 6.38 10.28 -14.14
CA ALA A 48 6.75 9.80 -15.46
C ALA A 48 5.65 8.86 -16.00
N PRO A 49 5.53 8.67 -17.33
CA PRO A 49 4.73 7.59 -17.89
C PRO A 49 5.21 6.24 -17.37
N TYR A 50 4.28 5.39 -16.94
CA TYR A 50 4.61 4.04 -16.49
C TYR A 50 3.65 3.00 -17.03
N SER A 51 4.09 1.74 -17.06
CA SER A 51 3.35 0.56 -17.50
C SER A 51 3.99 -0.71 -16.92
N ALA A 52 3.55 -1.91 -17.27
CA ALA A 52 4.16 -3.14 -16.78
C ALA A 52 5.63 -3.28 -17.20
N ALA A 53 5.97 -2.81 -18.40
CA ALA A 53 7.36 -2.73 -18.89
C ALA A 53 8.27 -1.87 -17.99
N SER A 54 7.71 -0.90 -17.25
CA SER A 54 8.49 -0.01 -16.38
C SER A 54 9.04 -0.70 -15.13
N LEU A 55 8.51 -1.87 -14.73
CA LEU A 55 8.99 -2.59 -13.54
C LEU A 55 10.44 -3.06 -13.68
N GLY A 56 10.90 -3.34 -14.90
CA GLY A 56 12.26 -3.79 -15.18
C GLY A 56 13.23 -2.67 -15.56
N ASP A 57 12.76 -1.43 -15.70
CA ASP A 57 13.56 -0.33 -16.23
C ASP A 57 13.78 0.75 -15.17
N ALA A 58 14.96 0.70 -14.54
CA ALA A 58 15.38 1.65 -13.52
C ALA A 58 15.46 3.10 -14.02
N SER A 59 15.58 3.32 -15.34
CA SER A 59 15.66 4.66 -15.91
C SER A 59 14.33 5.42 -15.84
N VAL A 60 13.20 4.69 -15.75
CA VAL A 60 11.87 5.30 -15.59
C VAL A 60 11.70 5.92 -14.20
N GLY A 61 12.38 5.38 -13.19
CA GLY A 61 12.37 5.93 -11.83
C GLY A 61 10.99 5.87 -11.15
N ILE A 62 10.25 4.78 -11.34
CA ILE A 62 8.93 4.61 -10.72
C ILE A 62 9.03 4.44 -9.20
N GLY A 63 8.14 5.11 -8.46
CA GLY A 63 8.04 4.99 -7.02
C GLY A 63 7.16 3.80 -6.57
N GLY A 64 7.07 3.61 -5.26
CA GLY A 64 6.28 2.52 -4.69
C GLY A 64 4.77 2.61 -4.98
N ALA A 65 4.23 3.81 -5.13
CA ALA A 65 2.82 4.01 -5.48
C ALA A 65 2.54 3.62 -6.95
N GLU A 66 3.42 4.01 -7.87
CA GLU A 66 3.34 3.65 -9.29
C GLU A 66 3.53 2.14 -9.48
N ASN A 67 4.52 1.54 -8.82
CA ASN A 67 4.75 0.09 -8.80
C ASN A 67 3.48 -0.66 -8.34
N THR A 68 2.88 -0.21 -7.25
CA THR A 68 1.63 -0.76 -6.73
C THR A 68 0.48 -0.64 -7.74
N VAL A 69 0.32 0.53 -8.41
CA VAL A 69 -0.71 0.69 -9.46
C VAL A 69 -0.51 -0.29 -10.60
N ILE A 70 0.72 -0.52 -11.04
CA ILE A 70 1.03 -1.48 -12.12
C ILE A 70 0.54 -2.87 -11.76
N HIS A 71 0.90 -3.36 -10.58
CA HIS A 71 0.52 -4.70 -10.15
C HIS A 71 -0.99 -4.87 -9.97
N ILE A 72 -1.66 -3.87 -9.37
CA ILE A 72 -3.12 -3.92 -9.18
C ILE A 72 -3.85 -3.80 -10.51
N ALA A 73 -3.48 -2.87 -11.39
CA ALA A 73 -4.10 -2.71 -12.70
C ALA A 73 -3.98 -3.99 -13.53
N THR A 74 -2.79 -4.58 -13.58
CA THR A 74 -2.51 -5.85 -14.29
C THR A 74 -3.30 -7.01 -13.69
N GLY A 75 -3.40 -7.07 -12.36
CA GLY A 75 -4.21 -8.09 -11.67
C GLY A 75 -5.69 -7.98 -12.00
N LEU A 76 -6.24 -6.76 -11.98
CA LEU A 76 -7.64 -6.48 -12.33
C LEU A 76 -7.93 -6.74 -13.82
N ALA A 77 -6.98 -6.45 -14.70
CA ALA A 77 -7.11 -6.65 -16.15
C ALA A 77 -7.33 -8.12 -16.56
N LYS A 78 -7.00 -9.07 -15.69
CA LYS A 78 -7.30 -10.51 -15.91
C LYS A 78 -8.80 -10.81 -16.01
N VAL A 79 -9.65 -9.94 -15.44
CA VAL A 79 -11.11 -10.17 -15.36
C VAL A 79 -11.96 -8.93 -15.73
N HIS A 80 -11.33 -7.77 -15.89
CA HIS A 80 -12.00 -6.49 -16.17
C HIS A 80 -11.28 -5.74 -17.31
N ASP A 81 -11.96 -4.77 -17.92
CA ASP A 81 -11.33 -3.84 -18.85
C ASP A 81 -10.75 -2.67 -18.05
N VAL A 82 -9.41 -2.57 -17.99
CA VAL A 82 -8.72 -1.59 -17.15
C VAL A 82 -8.03 -0.54 -18.01
N THR A 83 -8.28 0.72 -17.69
CA THR A 83 -7.56 1.87 -18.24
C THR A 83 -6.89 2.65 -17.10
N VAL A 84 -5.60 2.94 -17.22
CA VAL A 84 -4.86 3.82 -16.32
C VAL A 84 -4.57 5.13 -17.04
N LEU A 85 -5.10 6.23 -16.52
CA LEU A 85 -4.93 7.57 -17.05
C LEU A 85 -3.86 8.31 -16.23
N GLN A 86 -2.79 8.77 -16.88
CA GLN A 86 -1.61 9.38 -16.26
C GLN A 86 -1.43 10.84 -16.71
N SER A 87 -1.10 11.74 -15.78
CA SER A 87 -0.80 13.13 -16.11
C SER A 87 0.58 13.31 -16.77
N ALA A 88 1.47 12.33 -16.63
CA ALA A 88 2.80 12.38 -17.24
C ALA A 88 2.80 12.01 -18.74
N ARG A 89 1.72 11.41 -19.25
CA ARG A 89 1.55 11.11 -20.69
C ARG A 89 0.96 12.29 -21.44
N GLN A 90 1.43 12.51 -22.65
CA GLN A 90 0.90 13.55 -23.55
C GLN A 90 -0.39 13.08 -24.23
N GLY A 91 -1.29 13.99 -24.60
CA GLY A 91 -2.50 13.64 -25.34
C GLY A 91 -2.20 12.84 -26.61
N GLY A 92 -2.99 11.79 -26.86
CA GLY A 92 -2.80 10.84 -27.95
C GLY A 92 -1.78 9.73 -27.67
N ASP A 93 -0.98 9.83 -26.61
CA ASP A 93 -0.11 8.73 -26.17
C ASP A 93 -0.95 7.65 -25.47
N ARG A 94 -1.14 6.54 -26.18
CA ARG A 94 -1.87 5.37 -25.71
C ARG A 94 -1.10 4.11 -26.03
N ILE A 95 -0.91 3.25 -25.03
CA ILE A 95 -0.30 1.94 -25.18
C ILE A 95 -1.14 0.85 -24.50
N GLU A 96 -0.98 -0.39 -24.95
CA GLU A 96 -1.51 -1.58 -24.28
C GLU A 96 -0.35 -2.41 -23.75
N ASP A 97 -0.36 -2.69 -22.44
CA ASP A 97 0.68 -3.46 -21.79
C ASP A 97 0.14 -4.12 -20.51
N GLY A 98 0.50 -5.38 -20.26
CA GLY A 98 -0.04 -6.17 -19.15
C GLY A 98 -1.57 -6.38 -19.19
N GLY A 99 -2.20 -6.28 -20.37
CA GLY A 99 -3.67 -6.31 -20.52
C GLY A 99 -4.37 -5.01 -20.09
N VAL A 100 -3.60 -3.96 -19.78
CA VAL A 100 -4.08 -2.65 -19.35
C VAL A 100 -3.89 -1.65 -20.49
N THR A 101 -4.88 -0.77 -20.71
CA THR A 101 -4.69 0.42 -21.53
C THR A 101 -4.08 1.53 -20.67
N TRP A 102 -2.93 2.07 -21.08
CA TRP A 102 -2.28 3.21 -20.45
C TRP A 102 -2.45 4.43 -21.36
N ALA A 103 -2.98 5.53 -20.85
CA ALA A 103 -3.26 6.72 -21.67
C ALA A 103 -3.10 8.03 -20.87
N SER A 104 -3.16 9.17 -21.57
CA SER A 104 -3.10 10.48 -20.94
C SER A 104 -4.40 10.86 -20.23
N THR A 105 -4.28 11.62 -19.12
CA THR A 105 -5.43 12.31 -18.52
C THR A 105 -6.07 13.38 -19.43
N GLU A 106 -5.41 13.79 -20.52
CA GLU A 106 -5.99 14.67 -21.55
C GLU A 106 -7.08 13.94 -22.35
N ASP A 107 -6.94 12.63 -22.57
CA ASP A 107 -7.87 11.78 -23.31
C ASP A 107 -8.94 11.13 -22.41
N ALA A 108 -9.13 11.66 -21.20
CA ALA A 108 -9.90 11.02 -20.15
C ALA A 108 -11.41 10.93 -20.39
N GLU A 109 -11.99 11.85 -21.17
CA GLU A 109 -13.45 12.02 -21.25
C GLU A 109 -14.17 10.75 -21.72
N GLY A 110 -13.69 10.12 -22.79
CA GLY A 110 -14.26 8.87 -23.31
C GLY A 110 -14.19 7.71 -22.30
N PRO A 111 -12.99 7.32 -21.84
CA PRO A 111 -12.82 6.26 -20.84
C PRO A 111 -13.62 6.51 -19.55
N VAL A 112 -13.63 7.74 -19.03
CA VAL A 112 -14.35 8.09 -17.79
C VAL A 112 -15.86 8.03 -17.99
N THR A 113 -16.38 8.52 -19.12
CA THR A 113 -17.82 8.46 -19.44
C THR A 113 -18.31 7.02 -19.54
N ALA A 114 -17.46 6.12 -20.03
CA ALA A 114 -17.75 4.69 -20.17
C ALA A 114 -17.53 3.88 -18.87
N ALA A 115 -16.81 4.41 -17.87
CA ALA A 115 -16.39 3.64 -16.70
C ALA A 115 -17.56 3.19 -15.81
N ASP A 116 -17.49 1.96 -15.30
CA ASP A 116 -18.35 1.46 -14.22
C ASP A 116 -17.75 1.82 -12.85
N VAL A 117 -16.42 1.83 -12.75
CA VAL A 117 -15.65 2.16 -11.55
C VAL A 117 -14.53 3.13 -11.88
N ILE A 118 -14.37 4.17 -11.06
CA ILE A 118 -13.30 5.16 -11.16
C ILE A 118 -12.54 5.17 -9.84
N ILE A 119 -11.25 4.83 -9.91
CA ILE A 119 -10.30 4.83 -8.80
C ILE A 119 -9.41 6.07 -8.95
N LEU A 120 -9.54 7.05 -8.06
CA LEU A 120 -8.65 8.21 -8.01
C LEU A 120 -7.41 7.86 -7.21
N GLN A 121 -6.25 7.88 -7.85
CA GLN A 121 -4.98 7.56 -7.22
C GLN A 121 -4.40 8.80 -6.51
N ARG A 122 -4.07 8.65 -5.23
CA ARG A 122 -3.46 9.62 -4.30
C ARG A 122 -4.22 10.92 -4.02
N LYS A 123 -5.02 11.43 -4.95
CA LYS A 123 -5.57 12.79 -4.93
C LYS A 123 -7.03 12.81 -5.36
N SER A 124 -7.90 13.41 -4.53
CA SER A 124 -9.34 13.55 -4.81
C SER A 124 -9.70 14.81 -5.62
N GLN A 125 -8.72 15.66 -5.96
CA GLN A 125 -8.91 16.92 -6.68
C GLN A 125 -9.76 16.78 -7.95
N PRO A 126 -9.58 15.75 -8.80
CA PRO A 126 -10.34 15.60 -10.04
C PRO A 126 -11.82 15.24 -9.84
N LEU A 127 -12.23 14.83 -8.64
CA LEU A 127 -13.54 14.23 -8.38
C LEU A 127 -14.71 15.05 -8.95
N VAL A 128 -14.72 16.37 -8.75
CA VAL A 128 -15.80 17.25 -9.24
C VAL A 128 -15.85 17.28 -10.76
N ARG A 129 -14.70 17.27 -11.44
CA ARG A 129 -14.62 17.23 -12.91
C ARG A 129 -15.11 15.88 -13.43
N LEU A 130 -14.58 14.78 -12.90
CA LEU A 130 -14.93 13.43 -13.33
C LEU A 130 -16.42 13.14 -13.09
N ALA A 131 -16.98 13.63 -11.98
CA ALA A 131 -18.39 13.50 -11.68
C ALA A 131 -19.30 14.19 -12.70
N ARG A 132 -18.83 15.23 -13.41
CA ARG A 132 -19.63 15.87 -14.47
C ARG A 132 -19.74 14.96 -15.70
N TRP A 133 -18.71 14.20 -16.00
CA TRP A 133 -18.70 13.24 -17.10
C TRP A 133 -19.48 11.98 -16.76
N ASN A 134 -19.36 11.46 -15.53
CA ASN A 134 -20.02 10.20 -15.16
C ASN A 134 -20.49 10.14 -13.70
N ARG A 135 -21.69 10.63 -13.41
CA ARG A 135 -22.30 10.54 -12.07
C ARG A 135 -22.73 9.12 -11.66
N ARG A 136 -22.75 8.17 -12.60
CA ARG A 136 -23.25 6.80 -12.36
C ARG A 136 -22.14 5.84 -11.95
N ALA A 137 -20.89 6.16 -12.28
CA ALA A 137 -19.75 5.37 -11.86
C ALA A 137 -19.65 5.30 -10.33
N ARG A 138 -19.09 4.19 -9.85
CA ARG A 138 -18.63 4.08 -8.48
C ARG A 138 -17.27 4.75 -8.34
N TYR A 139 -17.11 5.55 -7.28
CA TYR A 139 -15.87 6.27 -7.01
C TYR A 139 -15.15 5.73 -5.79
N ILE A 140 -13.86 5.46 -5.96
CA ILE A 140 -12.93 5.05 -4.91
C ILE A 140 -11.76 6.05 -4.91
N VAL A 141 -11.41 6.60 -3.76
CA VAL A 141 -10.16 7.37 -3.60
C VAL A 141 -9.16 6.48 -2.90
N TRP A 142 -8.07 6.16 -3.59
CA TRP A 142 -6.99 5.33 -3.10
C TRP A 142 -5.84 6.21 -2.62
N MET A 143 -5.67 6.32 -1.30
CA MET A 143 -4.74 7.24 -0.65
C MET A 143 -3.41 6.53 -0.39
N HIS A 144 -2.30 7.16 -0.78
CA HIS A 144 -0.94 6.70 -0.43
C HIS A 144 -0.13 7.73 0.36
N ASP A 145 -0.56 9.00 0.36
CA ASP A 145 0.14 10.07 1.06
C ASP A 145 -0.46 10.28 2.45
N TRP A 146 0.38 10.56 3.44
CA TRP A 146 -0.07 10.98 4.75
C TRP A 146 -0.79 12.33 4.63
N GLN A 147 -2.00 12.43 5.17
CA GLN A 147 -2.81 13.63 5.08
C GLN A 147 -2.52 14.58 6.25
N PRO A 148 -2.30 15.88 5.98
CA PRO A 148 -2.13 16.85 7.05
C PRO A 148 -3.47 17.07 7.76
N VAL A 149 -3.49 16.86 9.08
CA VAL A 149 -4.63 17.14 9.96
C VAL A 149 -4.41 18.49 10.65
N GLU A 150 -4.18 19.54 9.86
CA GLU A 150 -4.24 20.90 10.38
C GLU A 150 -5.69 21.38 10.37
N ASP A 151 -6.06 22.19 11.37
CA ASP A 151 -7.36 22.85 11.39
C ASP A 151 -7.52 23.74 10.15
N ARG A 152 -8.38 23.29 9.23
CA ARG A 152 -8.68 24.00 7.98
C ARG A 152 -9.30 25.38 8.23
N SER A 153 -9.73 25.68 9.47
CA SER A 153 -10.28 26.97 9.86
C SER A 153 -9.23 28.09 10.04
N VAL A 154 -7.94 27.78 10.23
CA VAL A 154 -6.95 28.75 10.76
C VAL A 154 -6.12 29.49 9.70
N ARG A 155 -6.14 29.13 8.41
CA ARG A 155 -5.29 29.79 7.39
C ARG A 155 -6.02 30.87 6.58
N GLY A 156 -5.87 32.12 7.00
CA GLY A 156 -6.47 33.38 6.50
C GLY A 156 -6.14 33.83 5.06
N GLY A 157 -5.97 32.91 4.11
CA GLY A 157 -5.80 33.21 2.67
C GLY A 157 -6.52 32.22 1.76
N ARG A 158 -7.54 31.52 2.30
CA ARG A 158 -8.03 30.24 1.76
C ARG A 158 -9.49 30.21 1.35
N TRP A 159 -10.22 31.32 1.20
CA TRP A 159 -11.66 31.22 0.89
C TRP A 159 -11.95 30.40 -0.40
N LYS A 160 -11.22 30.64 -1.49
CA LYS A 160 -11.31 29.82 -2.73
C LYS A 160 -10.85 28.36 -2.55
N ARG A 161 -9.87 28.10 -1.67
CA ARG A 161 -9.38 26.75 -1.34
C ARG A 161 -10.38 25.98 -0.47
N GLY A 162 -11.06 26.68 0.44
CA GLY A 162 -12.18 26.21 1.25
C GLY A 162 -13.37 25.82 0.39
N LEU A 163 -13.83 26.72 -0.48
CA LEU A 163 -14.93 26.46 -1.43
C LEU A 163 -14.69 25.22 -2.30
N LYS A 164 -13.47 25.07 -2.87
CA LYS A 164 -13.11 23.88 -3.65
C LYS A 164 -13.02 22.60 -2.80
N ALA A 165 -12.66 22.71 -1.52
CA ALA A 165 -12.65 21.57 -0.60
C ALA A 165 -14.08 21.16 -0.24
N GLU A 166 -14.93 22.11 0.15
CA GLU A 166 -16.33 21.89 0.48
C GLU A 166 -17.11 21.29 -0.71
N ALA A 167 -16.94 21.85 -1.92
CA ALA A 167 -17.57 21.30 -3.12
C ALA A 167 -17.15 19.83 -3.37
N ARG A 168 -15.87 19.49 -3.16
CA ARG A 168 -15.40 18.10 -3.27
C ARG A 168 -16.04 17.21 -2.21
N SER A 169 -16.14 17.69 -0.98
CA SER A 169 -16.74 16.96 0.13
C SER A 169 -18.24 16.71 -0.09
N LEU A 170 -18.97 17.69 -0.62
CA LEU A 170 -20.38 17.53 -1.03
C LEU A 170 -20.53 16.51 -2.16
N VAL A 171 -19.71 16.61 -3.20
CA VAL A 171 -19.73 15.66 -4.32
C VAL A 171 -19.36 14.26 -3.84
N ALA A 172 -18.35 14.12 -2.99
CA ALA A 172 -17.94 12.84 -2.42
C ALA A 172 -19.07 12.17 -1.63
N ARG A 173 -19.75 12.95 -0.79
CA ARG A 173 -20.92 12.51 -0.03
C ARG A 173 -22.07 12.08 -0.95
N ALA A 174 -22.38 12.89 -1.97
CA ALA A 174 -23.47 12.63 -2.91
C ALA A 174 -23.22 11.37 -3.76
N LEU A 175 -21.98 11.12 -4.16
CA LEU A 175 -21.58 9.94 -4.93
C LEU A 175 -21.32 8.71 -4.06
N GLY A 176 -21.24 8.88 -2.74
CA GLY A 176 -20.92 7.79 -1.82
C GLY A 176 -19.50 7.25 -1.97
N VAL A 177 -18.53 8.15 -2.17
CA VAL A 177 -17.11 7.81 -2.36
C VAL A 177 -16.59 6.93 -1.23
N GLN A 178 -15.87 5.87 -1.60
CA GLN A 178 -15.10 5.06 -0.66
C GLN A 178 -13.65 5.52 -0.62
N TRP A 179 -13.06 5.52 0.58
CA TRP A 179 -11.68 5.92 0.80
C TRP A 179 -10.89 4.68 1.22
N ILE A 180 -9.84 4.36 0.47
CA ILE A 180 -8.99 3.21 0.71
C ILE A 180 -7.60 3.73 1.04
N GLY A 181 -7.18 3.54 2.29
CA GLY A 181 -5.79 3.69 2.69
C GLY A 181 -4.98 2.43 2.38
N VAL A 182 -3.71 2.47 2.75
CA VAL A 182 -2.75 1.38 2.49
C VAL A 182 -2.27 0.67 3.76
N SER A 183 -2.86 1.00 4.92
CA SER A 183 -2.61 0.37 6.23
C SER A 183 -3.72 0.73 7.22
N ARG A 184 -3.79 0.06 8.39
CA ARG A 184 -4.75 0.42 9.45
C ARG A 184 -4.38 1.78 10.06
N ALA A 185 -3.09 2.04 10.29
CA ALA A 185 -2.60 3.34 10.75
C ALA A 185 -3.02 4.48 9.79
N HIS A 186 -2.93 4.25 8.48
CA HIS A 186 -3.34 5.23 7.47
C HIS A 186 -4.85 5.47 7.48
N VAL A 187 -5.68 4.46 7.76
CA VAL A 187 -7.13 4.65 7.96
C VAL A 187 -7.42 5.65 9.08
N GLY A 188 -6.69 5.56 10.19
CA GLY A 188 -6.78 6.53 11.29
C GLY A 188 -6.49 7.96 10.81
N ASN A 189 -5.40 8.13 10.05
CA ASN A 189 -5.04 9.42 9.46
C ASN A 189 -6.09 9.96 8.46
N ILE A 190 -6.61 9.12 7.56
CA ILE A 190 -7.64 9.51 6.60
C ILE A 190 -8.93 9.91 7.32
N ARG A 191 -9.34 9.15 8.34
CA ARG A 191 -10.53 9.49 9.15
C ARG A 191 -10.36 10.83 9.84
N ALA A 192 -9.20 11.09 10.45
CA ALA A 192 -8.91 12.37 11.09
C ALA A 192 -8.94 13.53 10.08
N PHE A 193 -8.35 13.33 8.90
CA PHE A 193 -8.37 14.32 7.81
C PHE A 193 -9.79 14.63 7.31
N LEU A 194 -10.65 13.62 7.17
CA LEU A 194 -12.04 13.80 6.77
C LEU A 194 -12.91 14.39 7.89
N ALA A 195 -12.62 14.08 9.15
CA ALA A 195 -13.31 14.64 10.30
C ALA A 195 -13.01 16.13 10.51
N ALA A 196 -11.81 16.58 10.14
CA ALA A 196 -11.44 18.00 10.14
C ALA A 196 -12.23 18.84 9.10
N ASP A 197 -13.00 18.19 8.22
CA ASP A 197 -13.90 18.85 7.28
C ASP A 197 -15.35 18.78 7.79
N ARG A 198 -15.93 19.97 7.99
CA ARG A 198 -17.26 20.16 8.60
C ARG A 198 -18.37 19.41 7.87
N LEU A 199 -18.21 19.10 6.58
CA LEU A 199 -19.22 18.45 5.76
C LEU A 199 -19.11 16.92 5.72
N THR A 200 -17.98 16.37 6.15
CA THR A 200 -17.68 14.91 6.15
C THR A 200 -17.54 14.32 7.55
N SER A 201 -17.73 15.10 8.61
CA SER A 201 -17.63 14.69 10.01
C SER A 201 -18.70 13.69 10.49
N SER A 202 -19.60 13.21 9.63
CA SER A 202 -20.66 12.27 10.02
C SER A 202 -20.15 10.83 10.14
N ALA A 203 -20.68 10.07 11.10
CA ALA A 203 -20.37 8.64 11.30
C ALA A 203 -20.57 7.77 10.04
N ARG A 204 -21.49 8.18 9.16
CA ARG A 204 -21.75 7.51 7.87
C ARG A 204 -20.56 7.59 6.91
N GLU A 205 -19.81 8.70 6.92
CA GLU A 205 -18.62 8.86 6.08
C GLU A 205 -17.41 8.14 6.69
N ALA A 206 -17.29 8.12 8.03
CA ALA A 206 -16.25 7.34 8.71
C ALA A 206 -16.33 5.83 8.38
N GLY A 207 -17.54 5.30 8.18
CA GLY A 207 -17.80 3.92 7.74
C GLY A 207 -17.45 3.62 6.28
N ARG A 208 -16.99 4.60 5.50
CA ARG A 208 -16.54 4.44 4.11
C ARG A 208 -15.03 4.48 3.95
N VAL A 209 -14.30 4.51 5.06
CA VAL A 209 -12.85 4.46 5.09
C VAL A 209 -12.40 3.05 5.46
N GLY A 210 -11.70 2.40 4.54
CA GLY A 210 -11.06 1.09 4.73
C GLY A 210 -9.61 1.13 4.25
N PHE A 211 -8.96 -0.03 4.21
CA PHE A 211 -7.61 -0.19 3.66
C PHE A 211 -7.51 -1.46 2.84
N ILE A 212 -6.57 -1.45 1.91
CA ILE A 212 -6.03 -2.63 1.24
C ILE A 212 -4.52 -2.41 1.21
N TYR A 213 -3.73 -3.37 1.66
CA TYR A 213 -2.28 -3.27 1.65
C TYR A 213 -1.72 -3.12 0.24
N ASN A 214 -0.53 -2.52 0.12
CA ASN A 214 0.19 -2.58 -1.14
C ASN A 214 0.76 -4.00 -1.33
N PRO A 215 0.80 -4.51 -2.57
CA PRO A 215 1.39 -5.80 -2.83
C PRO A 215 2.91 -5.72 -2.67
N VAL A 216 3.50 -6.73 -2.03
CA VAL A 216 4.94 -6.97 -1.99
C VAL A 216 5.24 -8.04 -3.03
N VAL A 217 6.00 -7.68 -4.05
CA VAL A 217 6.36 -8.57 -5.15
C VAL A 217 7.88 -8.74 -5.14
N ILE A 218 8.33 -9.69 -4.33
CA ILE A 218 9.70 -10.19 -4.41
C ILE A 218 9.71 -11.32 -5.42
N GLY A 219 10.80 -11.46 -6.19
CA GLY A 219 11.04 -12.61 -7.05
C GLY A 219 11.20 -13.91 -6.26
N ALA A 220 12.01 -14.85 -6.74
CA ALA A 220 12.31 -16.05 -5.97
C ALA A 220 12.84 -15.67 -4.57
N ALA A 221 12.22 -16.25 -3.53
CA ALA A 221 12.62 -16.03 -2.15
C ALA A 221 14.11 -16.37 -2.01
N PRO A 222 14.92 -15.50 -1.38
CA PRO A 222 16.34 -15.76 -1.26
C PRO A 222 16.58 -17.00 -0.40
N ALA A 223 17.54 -17.82 -0.80
CA ALA A 223 18.14 -18.79 0.12
C ALA A 223 18.76 -18.02 1.31
N ASP A 224 18.99 -18.71 2.44
CA ASP A 224 19.62 -18.15 3.64
C ASP A 224 20.97 -17.49 3.28
N THR A 225 20.91 -16.20 2.98
CA THR A 225 22.03 -15.46 2.38
C THR A 225 22.83 -14.86 3.51
N ALA A 226 24.13 -15.13 3.51
CA ALA A 226 25.02 -14.50 4.48
C ALA A 226 24.91 -12.97 4.36
N TYR A 227 24.68 -12.30 5.49
CA TYR A 227 24.63 -10.85 5.58
C TYR A 227 25.88 -10.30 6.26
N ASP A 228 26.19 -9.04 5.97
CA ASP A 228 27.29 -8.30 6.56
C ASP A 228 26.83 -7.66 7.88
N ARG A 229 27.43 -8.09 8.99
CA ARG A 229 27.10 -7.62 10.34
C ARG A 229 27.46 -6.15 10.57
N ASN A 230 28.27 -5.56 9.69
CA ASN A 230 28.67 -4.17 9.79
C ASN A 230 27.90 -3.27 8.81
N ARG A 231 26.96 -3.81 8.02
CA ARG A 231 26.23 -3.05 7.00
C ARG A 231 24.81 -2.71 7.41
N LEU A 232 24.49 -1.43 7.39
CA LEU A 232 23.15 -0.89 7.50
C LEU A 232 22.70 -0.33 6.14
N VAL A 233 21.39 -0.31 5.88
CA VAL A 233 20.85 0.32 4.66
C VAL A 233 19.69 1.25 4.97
N PHE A 234 19.62 2.39 4.27
CA PHE A 234 18.47 3.28 4.27
C PHE A 234 18.03 3.55 2.84
N PHE A 235 16.87 3.00 2.47
CA PHE A 235 16.30 3.12 1.12
C PHE A 235 14.96 3.84 1.16
N SER A 236 15.03 5.16 0.94
CA SER A 236 13.87 6.03 0.92
C SER A 236 14.24 7.39 0.32
N ALA A 237 13.21 8.17 0.01
CA ALA A 237 13.37 9.57 -0.37
C ALA A 237 13.98 10.37 0.79
N ALA A 238 14.86 11.33 0.52
CA ALA A 238 15.62 12.04 1.56
C ALA A 238 14.72 12.79 2.56
N TRP A 239 13.60 13.35 2.09
CA TRP A 239 12.62 14.08 2.90
C TRP A 239 11.93 13.20 3.95
N LYS A 240 12.06 11.88 3.87
CA LYS A 240 11.56 10.91 4.86
C LYS A 240 12.40 10.84 6.14
N GLY A 241 13.42 11.69 6.26
CA GLY A 241 14.21 11.82 7.49
C GLY A 241 15.63 11.32 7.36
N LEU A 242 16.23 11.37 6.16
CA LEU A 242 17.63 10.99 5.97
C LEU A 242 18.57 11.78 6.90
N ASP A 243 18.25 13.04 7.20
CA ASP A 243 18.97 13.86 8.19
C ASP A 243 19.01 13.20 9.58
N LEU A 244 17.89 12.61 10.02
CA LEU A 244 17.77 11.92 11.29
C LEU A 244 18.52 10.58 11.26
N VAL A 245 18.45 9.87 10.15
CA VAL A 245 19.16 8.61 9.95
C VAL A 245 20.67 8.81 9.97
N LEU A 246 21.19 9.84 9.28
CA LEU A 246 22.61 10.18 9.29
C LEU A 246 23.09 10.55 10.71
N LYS A 247 22.28 11.33 11.45
CA LYS A 247 22.57 11.67 12.85
C LYS A 247 22.63 10.42 13.75
N ALA A 248 21.67 9.52 13.64
CA ALA A 248 21.66 8.27 14.41
C ALA A 248 22.85 7.38 14.01
N PHE A 249 23.17 7.30 12.72
CA PHE A 249 24.31 6.53 12.23
C PHE A 249 25.65 7.08 12.71
N ALA A 250 25.81 8.40 12.84
CA ALA A 250 27.01 8.99 13.40
C ALA A 250 27.28 8.50 14.83
N ALA A 251 26.23 8.37 15.65
CA ALA A 251 26.34 7.81 17.00
C ALA A 251 26.67 6.30 16.98
N VAL A 252 26.04 5.53 16.09
CA VAL A 252 26.35 4.12 15.85
C VAL A 252 27.82 3.94 15.50
N ARG A 253 28.34 4.69 14.53
CA ARG A 253 29.74 4.61 14.09
C ARG A 253 30.70 5.07 15.16
N SER A 254 30.37 6.10 15.94
CA SER A 254 31.21 6.52 17.07
C SER A 254 31.40 5.40 18.10
N ALA A 255 30.39 4.55 18.32
CA ALA A 255 30.46 3.41 19.23
C ALA A 255 31.00 2.13 18.58
N MET A 256 30.88 2.01 17.26
CA MET A 256 31.27 0.85 16.43
C MET A 256 31.90 1.35 15.11
N PRO A 257 33.20 1.70 15.11
CA PRO A 257 33.85 2.43 14.01
C PRO A 257 33.85 1.74 12.64
N ASP A 258 33.64 0.43 12.60
CA ASP A 258 33.62 -0.38 11.39
C ASP A 258 32.24 -0.50 10.73
N MET A 259 31.20 0.11 11.31
CA MET A 259 29.86 0.13 10.71
C MET A 259 29.81 1.01 9.45
N GLU A 260 29.11 0.53 8.43
CA GLU A 260 28.82 1.22 7.17
C GLU A 260 27.30 1.43 7.02
N LEU A 261 26.89 2.59 6.53
CA LEU A 261 25.52 2.86 6.10
C LEU A 261 25.48 3.08 4.59
N ARG A 262 24.70 2.28 3.88
CA ARG A 262 24.43 2.49 2.45
C ARG A 262 23.10 3.21 2.25
N VAL A 263 23.11 4.24 1.44
CA VAL A 263 21.95 5.10 1.19
C VAL A 263 21.59 5.06 -0.29
N ALA A 264 20.36 4.68 -0.60
CA ALA A 264 19.80 4.76 -1.94
C ALA A 264 18.50 5.58 -1.89
N SER A 265 18.34 6.45 -2.87
CA SER A 265 17.22 7.40 -2.96
C SER A 265 16.98 7.72 -4.44
N PRO A 266 15.76 8.14 -4.83
CA PRO A 266 15.52 8.65 -6.17
C PRO A 266 16.53 9.74 -6.58
N ALA A 267 16.81 9.84 -7.89
CA ALA A 267 17.90 10.65 -8.44
C ALA A 267 17.88 12.14 -8.05
N TYR A 268 16.71 12.67 -7.68
CA TYR A 268 16.48 14.09 -7.38
C TYR A 268 16.71 14.50 -5.92
N ASP A 269 17.08 13.56 -5.04
CA ASP A 269 17.02 13.76 -3.57
C ASP A 269 18.37 13.87 -2.84
N LEU A 270 19.50 13.68 -3.53
CA LEU A 270 20.82 13.60 -2.87
C LEU A 270 21.68 14.83 -3.19
N GLY A 271 22.06 15.58 -2.15
CA GLY A 271 22.92 16.78 -2.24
C GLY A 271 24.29 16.59 -1.60
N GLU A 272 25.23 17.50 -1.85
CA GLU A 272 26.63 17.40 -1.36
C GLU A 272 26.76 17.37 0.17
N GLY A 273 25.79 17.92 0.92
CA GLY A 273 25.80 18.00 2.38
C GLY A 273 25.52 16.68 3.13
N GLN A 274 25.40 15.55 2.42
CA GLN A 274 25.10 14.23 3.00
C GLN A 274 26.34 13.32 3.11
N ARG A 275 27.53 13.82 2.78
CA ARG A 275 28.77 13.05 2.91
C ARG A 275 29.21 12.97 4.37
N GLN A 276 29.27 11.74 4.88
CA GLN A 276 29.70 11.41 6.24
C GLN A 276 30.62 10.19 6.19
N GLU A 277 31.58 10.09 7.11
CA GLU A 277 32.44 8.92 7.23
C GLU A 277 31.62 7.64 7.47
N GLY A 278 31.92 6.58 6.72
CA GLY A 278 31.15 5.33 6.78
C GLY A 278 29.81 5.35 6.06
N VAL A 279 29.44 6.45 5.38
CA VAL A 279 28.24 6.52 4.55
C VAL A 279 28.61 6.35 3.09
N VAL A 280 27.94 5.39 2.42
CA VAL A 280 28.07 5.14 0.98
C VAL A 280 26.77 5.52 0.29
N MET A 281 26.81 6.60 -0.48
CA MET A 281 25.67 7.07 -1.28
C MET A 281 25.63 6.29 -2.59
N LEU A 282 24.68 5.35 -2.72
CA LEU A 282 24.50 4.50 -3.90
C LEU A 282 23.71 5.20 -5.01
N GLY A 283 22.93 6.24 -4.68
CA GLY A 283 22.08 6.94 -5.65
C GLY A 283 20.81 6.15 -5.99
N PRO A 284 20.22 6.37 -7.18
CA PRO A 284 19.09 5.58 -7.65
C PRO A 284 19.53 4.17 -8.01
N LEU A 285 18.74 3.16 -7.62
CA LEU A 285 19.00 1.75 -7.88
C LEU A 285 17.81 1.08 -8.56
N ALA A 286 18.11 0.11 -9.42
CA ALA A 286 17.12 -0.85 -9.89
C ALA A 286 16.60 -1.72 -8.73
N GLN A 287 15.36 -2.22 -8.84
CA GLN A 287 14.70 -2.91 -7.73
C GLN A 287 15.42 -4.19 -7.29
N ASP A 288 15.95 -4.97 -8.24
CA ASP A 288 16.76 -6.16 -7.96
C ASP A 288 18.03 -5.82 -7.15
N ARG A 289 18.66 -4.68 -7.46
CA ARG A 289 19.82 -4.15 -6.72
C ARG A 289 19.42 -3.68 -5.33
N VAL A 290 18.28 -3.01 -5.19
CA VAL A 290 17.72 -2.65 -3.87
C VAL A 290 17.56 -3.91 -3.02
N PHE A 291 16.93 -4.95 -3.57
CA PHE A 291 16.71 -6.21 -2.84
C PHE A 291 18.01 -6.90 -2.44
N ALA A 292 19.00 -6.94 -3.34
CA ALA A 292 20.31 -7.52 -3.03
C ALA A 292 21.03 -6.77 -1.89
N GLU A 293 20.98 -5.44 -1.88
CA GLU A 293 21.56 -4.63 -0.80
C GLU A 293 20.83 -4.83 0.53
N VAL A 294 19.49 -4.92 0.52
CA VAL A 294 18.68 -5.21 1.72
C VAL A 294 19.02 -6.60 2.28
N GLN A 295 19.10 -7.63 1.45
CA GLN A 295 19.41 -9.00 1.90
C GLN A 295 20.79 -9.10 2.56
N GLN A 296 21.77 -8.35 2.08
CA GLN A 296 23.14 -8.37 2.59
C GLN A 296 23.34 -7.49 3.85
N ALA A 297 22.31 -6.76 4.29
CA ALA A 297 22.42 -5.86 5.42
C ALA A 297 22.10 -6.56 6.76
N LEU A 298 22.74 -6.08 7.82
CA LEU A 298 22.34 -6.37 9.19
C LEU A 298 20.86 -6.03 9.40
N CYS A 299 20.44 -4.84 8.96
CA CYS A 299 19.06 -4.42 8.96
C CYS A 299 18.83 -3.23 8.02
N VAL A 300 17.57 -2.99 7.67
CA VAL A 300 17.14 -1.67 7.21
C VAL A 300 17.13 -0.72 8.40
N PHE A 301 17.95 0.32 8.35
CA PHE A 301 18.14 1.28 9.42
C PHE A 301 17.33 2.55 9.15
N TYR A 302 16.17 2.64 9.78
CA TYR A 302 15.18 3.70 9.58
C TYR A 302 14.82 4.45 10.88
N PRO A 303 15.79 4.96 11.66
CA PRO A 303 15.50 5.75 12.86
C PRO A 303 15.09 7.19 12.52
N ALA A 304 13.90 7.34 11.93
CA ALA A 304 13.28 8.64 11.65
C ALA A 304 11.92 8.71 12.34
N ASP A 305 11.69 9.77 13.11
CA ASP A 305 10.51 9.99 13.96
C ASP A 305 9.58 11.11 13.44
N ARG A 306 9.94 11.73 12.31
CA ARG A 306 9.24 12.92 11.80
C ARG A 306 8.04 12.62 10.91
N VAL A 307 8.19 11.68 9.98
CA VAL A 307 7.18 11.37 8.96
C VAL A 307 6.74 9.93 9.12
N PRO A 308 5.50 9.67 9.56
CA PRO A 308 4.97 8.32 9.62
C PRO A 308 4.92 7.67 8.23
N GLU A 309 5.30 6.41 8.14
CA GLU A 309 5.05 5.62 6.93
C GLU A 309 3.56 5.31 6.81
N THR A 310 2.99 5.57 5.62
CA THR A 310 1.60 5.22 5.33
C THR A 310 1.44 3.72 5.13
N PHE A 311 2.42 3.07 4.52
CA PHE A 311 2.54 1.61 4.46
C PHE A 311 3.99 1.19 4.73
N GLY A 312 4.96 1.86 4.10
CA GLY A 312 6.37 1.45 4.23
C GLY A 312 6.65 0.19 3.43
N LEU A 313 6.57 0.26 2.10
CA LEU A 313 6.90 -0.87 1.21
C LEU A 313 8.26 -1.49 1.56
N VAL A 314 9.26 -0.65 1.82
CA VAL A 314 10.59 -1.09 2.24
C VAL A 314 10.55 -1.96 3.50
N PHE A 315 9.62 -1.75 4.43
CA PHE A 315 9.48 -2.59 5.62
C PHE A 315 8.99 -3.99 5.25
N ALA A 316 7.89 -4.07 4.51
CA ALA A 316 7.29 -5.33 4.12
C ALA A 316 8.18 -6.12 3.13
N GLU A 317 8.85 -5.43 2.21
CA GLU A 317 9.86 -6.00 1.31
C GLU A 317 11.05 -6.56 2.09
N SER A 318 11.56 -5.83 3.09
CA SER A 318 12.67 -6.31 3.93
C SER A 318 12.33 -7.59 4.69
N HIS A 319 11.12 -7.65 5.24
CA HIS A 319 10.57 -8.86 5.87
C HIS A 319 10.50 -10.04 4.90
N ALA A 320 10.04 -9.80 3.66
CA ALA A 320 10.01 -10.83 2.63
C ALA A 320 11.41 -11.29 2.19
N LEU A 321 12.41 -10.44 2.35
CA LEU A 321 13.82 -10.72 2.07
C LEU A 321 14.58 -11.31 3.28
N GLY A 322 13.93 -11.47 4.44
CA GLY A 322 14.56 -11.99 5.66
C GLY A 322 15.48 -10.98 6.39
N THR A 323 15.32 -9.68 6.10
CA THR A 323 16.07 -8.60 6.73
C THR A 323 15.18 -7.80 7.67
N PRO A 324 15.53 -7.70 8.97
CA PRO A 324 14.75 -6.91 9.91
C PRO A 324 14.95 -5.42 9.69
N VAL A 325 14.06 -4.64 10.29
CA VAL A 325 14.04 -3.18 10.20
C VAL A 325 14.21 -2.60 11.59
N LEU A 326 15.05 -1.57 11.76
CA LEU A 326 15.07 -0.75 12.96
C LEU A 326 14.37 0.58 12.68
N ALA A 327 13.17 0.78 13.23
CA ALA A 327 12.35 1.95 12.95
C ALA A 327 11.70 2.58 14.19
N HIS A 328 11.17 3.78 14.02
CA HIS A 328 10.35 4.42 15.04
C HIS A 328 8.97 3.76 15.17
N ASP A 329 8.44 3.70 16.40
CA ASP A 329 7.17 3.04 16.72
C ASP A 329 5.93 3.90 16.37
N PHE A 330 5.70 4.14 15.09
CA PHE A 330 4.56 4.93 14.61
C PHE A 330 4.11 4.55 13.19
N GLY A 331 2.91 5.02 12.78
CA GLY A 331 2.38 4.74 11.45
C GLY A 331 2.28 3.24 11.15
N ALA A 332 2.55 2.85 9.91
CA ALA A 332 2.47 1.45 9.49
C ALA A 332 3.57 0.54 10.10
N ALA A 333 4.64 1.10 10.67
CA ALA A 333 5.63 0.31 11.40
C ALA A 333 4.98 -0.47 12.55
N THR A 334 3.94 0.09 13.18
CA THR A 334 3.26 -0.54 14.32
C THR A 334 2.51 -1.83 13.98
N GLU A 335 2.16 -2.03 12.71
CA GLU A 335 1.42 -3.20 12.24
C GLU A 335 2.24 -4.13 11.33
N LEU A 336 3.34 -3.65 10.75
CA LEU A 336 4.24 -4.47 9.93
C LEU A 336 5.43 -5.02 10.73
N LEU A 337 5.98 -4.27 11.68
CA LEU A 337 7.23 -4.66 12.35
C LEU A 337 6.98 -5.36 13.70
N GLY A 338 7.87 -6.28 14.06
CA GLY A 338 7.86 -6.94 15.36
C GLY A 338 8.29 -5.99 16.50
N PRO A 339 7.98 -6.31 17.77
CA PRO A 339 8.33 -5.45 18.90
C PRO A 339 9.83 -5.17 19.04
N ASP A 340 10.69 -6.10 18.62
CA ASP A 340 12.15 -5.94 18.67
C ASP A 340 12.70 -5.02 17.57
N GLU A 341 11.87 -4.62 16.60
CA GLU A 341 12.22 -3.82 15.43
C GLU A 341 11.81 -2.35 15.56
N ARG A 342 10.90 -2.06 16.51
CA ARG A 342 10.32 -0.75 16.77
C ARG A 342 10.82 -0.21 18.10
N MET A 343 11.13 1.08 18.16
CA MET A 343 11.45 1.77 19.41
C MET A 343 11.25 3.28 19.31
N ASP A 344 11.34 3.97 20.44
CA ASP A 344 11.60 5.41 20.41
C ASP A 344 13.04 5.64 19.93
N VAL A 345 13.19 6.18 18.73
CA VAL A 345 14.51 6.37 18.10
C VAL A 345 15.12 7.71 18.47
N THR A 346 14.39 8.55 19.22
CA THR A 346 14.95 9.78 19.80
C THR A 346 15.95 9.47 20.91
N ASP A 347 15.82 8.31 21.57
CA ASP A 347 16.85 7.72 22.42
C ASP A 347 17.97 7.12 21.55
N THR A 348 18.92 7.97 21.20
CA THR A 348 20.06 7.59 20.36
C THR A 348 20.92 6.49 21.01
N GLN A 349 21.02 6.46 22.35
CA GLN A 349 21.79 5.42 23.03
C GLN A 349 21.10 4.06 22.89
N ALA A 350 19.77 4.03 23.02
CA ALA A 350 19.00 2.81 22.82
C ALA A 350 19.12 2.29 21.37
N VAL A 351 19.16 3.19 20.37
CA VAL A 351 19.42 2.83 18.97
C VAL A 351 20.80 2.17 18.82
N VAL A 352 21.85 2.76 19.41
CA VAL A 352 23.22 2.21 19.37
C VAL A 352 23.26 0.81 20.01
N GLU A 353 22.64 0.64 21.18
CA GLU A 353 22.61 -0.65 21.87
C GLU A 353 21.80 -1.71 21.09
N ARG A 354 20.71 -1.33 20.43
CA ARG A 354 19.95 -2.25 19.56
C ARG A 354 20.80 -2.73 18.40
N VAL A 355 21.51 -1.83 17.70
CA VAL A 355 22.41 -2.20 16.60
C VAL A 355 23.53 -3.10 17.10
N ARG A 356 24.15 -2.78 18.26
CA ARG A 356 25.19 -3.61 18.90
C ARG A 356 24.68 -5.02 19.20
N ALA A 357 23.47 -5.12 19.78
CA ALA A 357 22.86 -6.42 20.11
C ALA A 357 22.61 -7.26 18.85
N TRP A 358 22.08 -6.65 17.78
CA TRP A 358 21.81 -7.33 16.52
C TRP A 358 23.10 -7.80 15.84
N ARG A 359 24.11 -6.93 15.82
CA ARG A 359 25.46 -7.26 15.31
C ARG A 359 26.07 -8.46 16.03
N ASN A 360 25.81 -8.59 17.34
CA ASN A 360 26.32 -9.68 18.19
C ASN A 360 25.45 -10.95 18.18
N GLY A 361 24.56 -11.11 17.19
CA GLY A 361 23.76 -12.32 17.02
C GLY A 361 22.33 -12.23 17.56
N GLY A 362 21.93 -11.08 18.14
CA GLY A 362 20.56 -10.79 18.56
C GLY A 362 19.63 -10.33 17.44
N ARG A 363 20.02 -10.48 16.16
CA ARG A 363 19.23 -10.06 14.99
C ARG A 363 17.91 -10.85 14.95
N PRO A 364 16.73 -10.20 14.91
CA PRO A 364 15.46 -10.90 14.91
C PRO A 364 15.25 -11.67 13.59
N LYS A 365 14.49 -12.76 13.68
CA LYS A 365 14.05 -13.53 12.51
C LYS A 365 12.69 -13.02 12.06
N VAL A 366 12.65 -12.47 10.85
CA VAL A 366 11.45 -11.89 10.25
C VAL A 366 10.95 -12.75 9.09
N LYS A 367 9.68 -12.54 8.70
CA LYS A 367 9.03 -13.27 7.61
C LYS A 367 8.12 -12.34 6.82
N ALA A 368 7.89 -12.68 5.56
CA ALA A 368 6.91 -12.03 4.71
C ALA A 368 5.52 -11.95 5.39
N HIS A 369 4.76 -10.91 5.04
CA HIS A 369 3.38 -10.77 5.46
C HIS A 369 2.47 -11.31 4.35
N ASP A 370 1.86 -12.48 4.57
CA ASP A 370 0.94 -13.10 3.59
C ASP A 370 -0.19 -12.17 3.14
N ALA A 371 -0.62 -11.24 4.01
CA ALA A 371 -1.65 -10.25 3.69
C ALA A 371 -1.21 -9.20 2.65
N CYS A 372 0.10 -9.07 2.42
CA CYS A 372 0.72 -8.19 1.44
C CYS A 372 1.06 -8.93 0.14
N ASP A 373 0.79 -10.24 0.02
CA ASP A 373 1.03 -10.96 -1.23
C ASP A 373 0.14 -10.43 -2.35
N LEU A 374 0.67 -10.44 -3.59
CA LEU A 374 -0.02 -9.87 -4.75
C LEU A 374 -1.43 -10.45 -4.95
N ASN A 375 -1.58 -11.77 -4.90
CA ASN A 375 -2.87 -12.41 -5.18
C ASN A 375 -3.92 -12.07 -4.11
N PRO A 376 -3.67 -12.23 -2.79
CA PRO A 376 -4.58 -11.76 -1.75
C PRO A 376 -4.93 -10.27 -1.85
N VAL A 377 -3.99 -9.41 -2.20
CA VAL A 377 -4.24 -7.98 -2.38
C VAL A 377 -5.15 -7.73 -3.59
N VAL A 378 -4.90 -8.37 -4.74
CA VAL A 378 -5.76 -8.27 -5.93
C VAL A 378 -7.16 -8.81 -5.65
N ASP A 379 -7.28 -9.92 -4.92
CA ASP A 379 -8.57 -10.49 -4.51
C ASP A 379 -9.37 -9.53 -3.63
N GLN A 380 -8.71 -8.78 -2.74
CA GLN A 380 -9.36 -7.72 -1.95
C GLN A 380 -9.88 -6.58 -2.84
N TRP A 381 -9.10 -6.17 -3.85
CA TRP A 381 -9.55 -5.17 -4.83
C TRP A 381 -10.75 -5.66 -5.65
N LEU A 382 -10.70 -6.90 -6.13
CA LEU A 382 -11.81 -7.53 -6.84
C LEU A 382 -13.06 -7.62 -5.97
N ALA A 383 -12.92 -8.04 -4.71
CA ALA A 383 -14.02 -8.09 -3.75
C ALA A 383 -14.60 -6.70 -3.47
N LEU A 384 -13.73 -5.68 -3.31
CA LEU A 384 -14.15 -4.30 -3.15
C LEU A 384 -14.95 -3.86 -4.37
N ILE A 385 -14.42 -4.00 -5.59
CA ILE A 385 -15.08 -3.65 -6.85
C ILE A 385 -16.43 -4.37 -7.00
N ALA A 386 -16.48 -5.65 -6.61
CA ALA A 386 -17.67 -6.49 -6.66
C ALA A 386 -18.79 -6.07 -5.68
N ALA A 387 -18.46 -5.63 -4.47
CA ALA A 387 -19.43 -5.36 -3.40
C ALA A 387 -20.44 -4.24 -3.72
N GLY A 388 -20.21 -3.46 -4.79
CA GLY A 388 -20.98 -2.25 -5.06
C GLY A 388 -20.81 -1.17 -3.98
N PRO A 389 -21.62 -0.11 -3.97
CA PRO A 389 -21.44 1.04 -3.07
C PRO A 389 -21.72 0.77 -1.57
N LYS A 390 -21.99 -0.47 -1.15
CA LYS A 390 -22.28 -0.81 0.25
C LYS A 390 -21.02 -1.33 0.96
N ALA A 391 -20.45 -0.46 1.81
CA ALA A 391 -19.44 -0.65 2.87
C ALA A 391 -18.18 -1.48 2.55
N PRO A 392 -16.97 -1.02 2.94
CA PRO A 392 -15.75 -1.80 2.75
C PRO A 392 -15.82 -3.15 3.49
N PRO A 393 -15.09 -4.17 3.03
CA PRO A 393 -15.04 -5.45 3.74
C PRO A 393 -14.53 -5.25 5.17
N PRO A 394 -15.02 -6.02 6.16
CA PRO A 394 -14.40 -6.04 7.47
C PRO A 394 -12.98 -6.59 7.30
N GLY A 395 -11.99 -5.73 7.52
CA GLY A 395 -10.59 -6.16 7.58
C GLY A 395 -10.46 -7.25 8.64
N ARG A 396 -9.89 -8.40 8.27
CA ARG A 396 -9.39 -9.38 9.23
C ARG A 396 -8.00 -8.91 9.66
#